data_AF-A0A8S4G156-F1
#
_entry.id   AF-A0A8S4G156-F1
#
_cell.length_a   1.000
_cell.length_b   1.000
_cell.length_c   1.000
_cell.angle_alpha   90.00
_cell.angle_beta   90.00
_cell.angle_gamma   90.00
#
_symmetry.space_group_name_H-M   'P 1'
#
loop_
_entity.id
_entity.type
_entity.pdbx_description
1 polymer ?
#
loop_
_entity_poly.entity_id
_entity_poly.type
_entity_poly.pdbx_seq_one_letter_code
_entity_poly.pdbx_strand_id
1 'polypeptide(L)'
;MVHLRRGAGSVGLLAVLVYLVDRSLAALDGYAPGEDYPIYSEVPKGLSFTCDDKLPGYYADPETQCQVWHWCVPGIGGNSMYSFVCGPGTVFNQRTRVCDWFFKVDCPNAAAYYSINEDLYKDDAGNYIAGKKKASFKDRWRRHSNKQRRKRHDRTTTTTTLSPTTQDIEEYDDSDK
;
A
#
# COMPACT_ATOMS: atom_id res chain seq x y z
N MET A 1 -64.87 -31.75 1.10
CA MET A 1 -63.98 -30.57 1.05
C MET A 1 -62.93 -30.70 2.14
N VAL A 2 -61.67 -30.96 1.78
CA VAL A 2 -60.54 -30.95 2.73
C VAL A 2 -59.85 -29.60 2.57
N HIS A 3 -59.98 -28.72 3.57
CA HIS A 3 -59.24 -27.46 3.60
C HIS A 3 -57.80 -27.73 4.04
N LEU A 4 -56.87 -27.76 3.07
CA LEU A 4 -55.44 -27.70 3.34
C LEU A 4 -55.12 -26.30 3.87
N ARG A 5 -54.95 -26.15 5.20
CA ARG A 5 -54.42 -24.93 5.79
C ARG A 5 -52.94 -24.81 5.42
N ARG A 6 -52.62 -23.92 4.47
CA ARG A 6 -51.26 -23.47 4.20
C ARG A 6 -50.75 -22.74 5.45
N GLY A 7 -49.86 -23.38 6.20
CA GLY A 7 -49.12 -22.73 7.29
C GLY A 7 -48.16 -21.71 6.71
N ALA A 8 -48.48 -20.43 6.83
CA ALA A 8 -47.57 -19.34 6.51
C ALA A 8 -46.64 -19.08 7.71
N GLY A 9 -45.33 -19.23 7.48
CA GLY A 9 -44.32 -18.31 8.00
C GLY A 9 -43.86 -18.45 9.45
N SER A 10 -43.29 -19.59 9.86
CA SER A 10 -42.40 -19.64 11.04
C SER A 10 -40.91 -19.58 10.70
N VAL A 11 -40.55 -19.86 9.43
CA VAL A 11 -39.15 -19.86 8.97
C VAL A 11 -38.58 -18.43 8.85
N GLY A 12 -39.43 -17.43 8.57
CA GLY A 12 -39.01 -16.05 8.34
C GLY A 12 -38.52 -15.33 9.60
N LEU A 13 -39.18 -15.52 10.75
CA LEU A 13 -38.80 -14.80 11.97
C LEU A 13 -37.48 -15.32 12.55
N LEU A 14 -37.28 -16.64 12.56
CA LEU A 14 -36.00 -17.23 12.99
C LEU A 14 -34.87 -16.89 12.01
N ALA A 15 -35.12 -16.91 10.70
CA ALA A 15 -34.12 -16.49 9.72
C ALA A 15 -33.75 -15.01 9.86
N VAL A 16 -34.73 -14.13 10.09
CA VAL A 16 -34.49 -12.71 10.37
C VAL A 16 -33.75 -12.53 11.69
N LEU A 17 -34.12 -13.26 12.75
CA LEU A 17 -33.45 -13.17 14.04
C LEU A 17 -31.99 -13.65 13.94
N VAL A 18 -31.74 -14.78 13.29
CA VAL A 18 -30.38 -15.32 13.06
C VAL A 18 -29.57 -14.35 12.19
N TYR A 19 -30.15 -13.79 11.13
CA TYR A 19 -29.47 -12.81 10.28
C TYR A 19 -29.11 -11.53 11.05
N LEU A 20 -30.01 -11.02 11.90
CA LEU A 20 -29.74 -9.85 12.75
C LEU A 20 -28.69 -10.14 13.83
N VAL A 21 -28.70 -11.34 14.41
CA VAL A 21 -27.71 -11.77 15.40
C VAL A 21 -26.34 -11.96 14.76
N ASP A 22 -26.24 -12.57 13.58
CA ASP A 22 -24.99 -12.73 12.83
C ASP A 22 -24.35 -11.37 12.47
N ARG A 23 -25.14 -10.40 12.00
CA ARG A 23 -24.62 -9.03 11.75
C ARG A 23 -24.15 -8.33 13.03
N SER A 24 -24.75 -8.65 14.17
CA SER A 24 -24.37 -8.06 15.46
C SER A 24 -23.10 -8.66 16.04
N LEU A 25 -22.78 -9.92 15.71
CA LEU A 25 -21.60 -10.63 16.24
C LEU A 25 -20.33 -10.42 15.42
N ALA A 26 -20.46 -10.16 14.12
CA ALA A 26 -19.31 -9.98 13.22
C ALA A 26 -18.74 -8.55 13.21
N ALA A 27 -19.44 -7.59 13.80
CA ALA A 27 -19.05 -6.19 13.79
C ALA A 27 -18.08 -5.87 14.94
N LEU A 28 -16.95 -5.26 14.62
CA LEU A 28 -16.06 -4.66 15.61
C LEU A 28 -16.59 -3.26 15.94
N ASP A 29 -17.11 -3.03 17.14
CA ASP A 29 -17.55 -1.71 17.63
C ASP A 29 -18.43 -0.90 16.65
N GLY A 30 -19.25 -1.60 15.85
CA GLY A 30 -20.14 -0.99 14.85
C GLY A 30 -19.59 -0.92 13.42
N TYR A 31 -18.38 -1.41 13.17
CA TYR A 31 -17.80 -1.54 11.83
C TYR A 31 -18.12 -2.90 11.19
N ALA A 32 -18.51 -2.88 9.92
CA ALA A 32 -18.89 -4.04 9.13
C ALA A 32 -17.71 -4.57 8.29
N PRO A 33 -17.33 -5.86 8.46
CA PRO A 33 -16.33 -6.48 7.61
C PRO A 33 -16.73 -6.49 6.12
N GLY A 34 -15.79 -6.18 5.23
CA GLY A 34 -16.01 -6.10 3.78
C GLY A 34 -16.65 -4.78 3.30
N GLU A 35 -17.20 -3.99 4.21
CA GLU A 35 -17.67 -2.62 3.92
C GLU A 35 -16.66 -1.59 4.44
N ASP A 36 -16.34 -1.65 5.74
CA ASP A 36 -15.43 -0.69 6.39
C ASP A 36 -13.95 -1.09 6.30
N TYR A 37 -13.67 -2.40 6.30
CA TYR A 37 -12.31 -2.94 6.24
C TYR A 37 -12.26 -4.27 5.48
N PRO A 38 -11.12 -4.60 4.83
CA PRO A 38 -10.95 -5.84 4.08
C PRO A 38 -10.96 -7.08 4.99
N ILE A 39 -11.31 -8.23 4.43
CA ILE A 39 -11.43 -9.51 5.14
C ILE A 39 -10.67 -10.65 4.44
N TYR A 40 -9.43 -10.38 4.05
CA TYR A 40 -8.55 -11.40 3.53
C TYR A 40 -8.19 -12.39 4.65
N SER A 41 -8.40 -13.68 4.39
CA SER A 41 -7.93 -14.79 5.25
C SER A 41 -6.56 -15.29 4.85
N GLU A 42 -6.15 -15.01 3.61
CA GLU A 42 -4.87 -15.38 3.02
C GLU A 42 -4.45 -14.33 2.00
N VAL A 43 -3.18 -14.36 1.58
CA VAL A 43 -2.65 -13.43 0.58
C VAL A 43 -3.27 -13.76 -0.78
N PRO A 44 -3.99 -12.82 -1.43
CA PRO A 44 -4.54 -13.04 -2.76
C PRO A 44 -3.47 -13.36 -3.80
N LYS A 45 -3.82 -14.19 -4.77
CA LYS A 45 -2.95 -14.47 -5.91
C LYS A 45 -3.02 -13.32 -6.92
N GLY A 46 -1.91 -13.06 -7.60
CA GLY A 46 -1.87 -12.12 -8.72
C GLY A 46 -1.73 -10.64 -8.34
N LEU A 47 -1.34 -10.34 -7.09
CA LEU A 47 -1.01 -8.98 -6.66
C LEU A 47 0.13 -8.40 -7.50
N SER A 48 0.05 -7.09 -7.77
CA SER A 48 0.99 -6.39 -8.63
C SER A 48 2.30 -5.97 -7.92
N PHE A 49 2.33 -6.01 -6.59
CA PHE A 49 3.48 -5.60 -5.80
C PHE A 49 4.72 -6.50 -6.04
N THR A 50 5.90 -5.89 -6.19
CA THR A 50 7.18 -6.60 -6.29
C THR A 50 8.28 -5.92 -5.48
N CYS A 51 9.31 -6.70 -5.11
CA CYS A 51 10.49 -6.22 -4.38
C CYS A 51 11.65 -5.74 -5.28
N ASP A 52 11.52 -5.80 -6.61
CA ASP A 52 12.63 -5.61 -7.57
C ASP A 52 13.26 -4.21 -7.52
N ASP A 53 12.43 -3.20 -7.31
CA ASP A 53 12.79 -1.78 -7.28
C ASP A 53 12.77 -1.20 -5.86
N LYS A 54 12.71 -2.07 -4.84
CA LYS A 54 12.55 -1.71 -3.43
C LYS A 54 13.83 -1.89 -2.62
N LEU A 55 13.96 -1.15 -1.52
CA LEU A 55 14.90 -1.56 -0.45
C LEU A 55 14.39 -2.88 0.13
N PRO A 56 15.26 -3.73 0.67
CA PRO A 56 14.76 -4.67 1.66
C PRO A 56 14.14 -3.88 2.83
N GLY A 57 13.08 -4.44 3.42
CA GLY A 57 12.19 -3.70 4.33
C GLY A 57 10.73 -4.13 4.20
N TYR A 58 9.84 -3.33 4.78
CA TYR A 58 8.42 -3.67 4.96
C TYR A 58 7.54 -2.74 4.13
N TYR A 59 6.57 -3.31 3.40
CA TYR A 59 5.76 -2.57 2.44
C TYR A 59 4.28 -2.90 2.58
N ALA A 60 3.45 -1.90 2.85
CA ALA A 60 2.00 -2.02 2.75
C ALA A 60 1.60 -2.34 1.30
N ASP A 61 0.50 -3.06 1.09
CA ASP A 61 -0.08 -3.25 -0.24
C ASP A 61 -1.41 -2.51 -0.39
N PRO A 62 -1.43 -1.33 -1.05
CA PRO A 62 -2.67 -0.61 -1.31
C PRO A 62 -3.70 -1.39 -2.14
N GLU A 63 -3.28 -2.37 -2.95
CA GLU A 63 -4.19 -3.19 -3.76
C GLU A 63 -5.14 -4.02 -2.88
N THR A 64 -4.73 -4.33 -1.65
CA THR A 64 -5.49 -5.10 -0.67
C THR A 64 -6.04 -4.26 0.48
N GLN A 65 -6.19 -2.94 0.25
CA GLN A 65 -6.50 -1.97 1.31
C GLN A 65 -5.54 -2.10 2.51
N CYS A 66 -4.26 -2.40 2.22
CA CYS A 66 -3.17 -2.56 3.17
C CYS A 66 -3.35 -3.71 4.17
N GLN A 67 -4.34 -4.59 4.03
CA GLN A 67 -4.42 -5.76 4.91
C GLN A 67 -3.33 -6.78 4.59
N VAL A 68 -2.89 -6.85 3.33
CA VAL A 68 -1.64 -7.52 2.98
C VAL A 68 -0.47 -6.55 3.07
N TRP A 69 0.65 -7.07 3.54
CA TRP A 69 1.94 -6.40 3.49
C TRP A 69 3.04 -7.38 3.11
N HIS A 70 4.14 -6.82 2.60
CA HIS A 70 5.26 -7.56 2.04
C HIS A 70 6.55 -7.25 2.77
N TRP A 71 7.31 -8.30 3.05
CA TRP A 71 8.67 -8.24 3.54
C TRP A 71 9.65 -8.53 2.40
N CYS A 72 10.37 -7.51 1.97
CA CYS A 72 11.46 -7.65 1.01
C CYS A 72 12.76 -7.96 1.75
N VAL A 73 13.40 -9.08 1.42
CA VAL A 73 14.65 -9.55 2.05
C VAL A 73 15.76 -9.61 0.99
N PRO A 74 17.00 -9.20 1.29
CA PRO A 74 18.09 -9.31 0.31
C PRO A 74 18.38 -10.78 -0.04
N GLY A 75 18.40 -11.10 -1.33
CA GLY A 75 18.71 -12.43 -1.85
C GLY A 75 19.80 -12.43 -2.94
N ILE A 76 20.19 -13.63 -3.37
CA ILE A 76 21.10 -13.80 -4.52
C ILE A 76 20.27 -13.53 -5.79
N GLY A 77 20.66 -12.53 -6.59
CA GLY A 77 19.98 -12.18 -7.84
C GLY A 77 18.85 -11.15 -7.73
N GLY A 78 18.48 -10.72 -6.53
CA GLY A 78 17.38 -9.77 -6.30
C GLY A 78 16.89 -9.82 -4.86
N ASN A 79 15.87 -9.03 -4.52
CA ASN A 79 15.19 -9.18 -3.24
C ASN A 79 14.19 -10.33 -3.34
N SER A 80 14.13 -11.19 -2.32
CA SER A 80 13.05 -12.16 -2.13
C SER A 80 11.87 -11.49 -1.41
N MET A 81 10.65 -11.94 -1.69
CA MET A 81 9.42 -11.39 -1.12
C MET A 81 8.71 -12.44 -0.26
N TYR A 82 8.28 -12.02 0.92
CA TYR A 82 7.34 -12.77 1.77
C TYR A 82 6.11 -11.90 2.02
N SER A 83 4.92 -12.48 2.04
CA SER A 83 3.67 -11.73 2.16
C SER A 83 2.87 -12.23 3.36
N PHE A 84 2.23 -11.30 4.06
CA PHE A 84 1.49 -11.57 5.29
C PHE A 84 0.17 -10.81 5.28
N VAL A 85 -0.81 -11.35 5.98
CA VAL A 85 -2.12 -10.74 6.17
C VAL A 85 -2.23 -10.25 7.61
N CYS A 86 -2.65 -9.00 7.81
CA CYS A 86 -3.01 -8.48 9.13
C CYS A 86 -4.30 -9.16 9.64
N GLY A 87 -4.48 -9.18 10.96
CA GLY A 87 -5.70 -9.75 11.56
C GLY A 87 -6.96 -8.96 11.20
N PRO A 88 -8.16 -9.56 11.34
CA PRO A 88 -9.43 -8.86 11.11
C PRO A 88 -9.52 -7.53 11.86
N GLY A 89 -10.01 -6.48 11.21
CA GLY A 89 -10.11 -5.13 11.76
C GLY A 89 -8.81 -4.31 11.75
N THR A 90 -7.71 -4.88 11.26
CA THR A 90 -6.41 -4.19 11.19
C THR A 90 -5.84 -4.20 9.79
N VAL A 91 -5.04 -3.19 9.48
CA VAL A 91 -4.29 -3.06 8.22
C VAL A 91 -2.88 -2.56 8.52
N PHE A 92 -1.94 -2.82 7.62
CA PHE A 92 -0.53 -2.51 7.82
C PHE A 92 -0.28 -1.01 7.73
N ASN A 93 0.16 -0.43 8.84
CA ASN A 93 0.55 0.97 8.92
C ASN A 93 2.01 1.12 8.47
N GLN A 94 2.22 1.59 7.25
CA GLN A 94 3.56 1.75 6.69
C GLN A 94 4.48 2.65 7.54
N ARG A 95 3.94 3.64 8.25
CA ARG A 95 4.73 4.57 9.07
C ARG A 95 5.32 3.93 10.30
N THR A 96 4.63 2.95 10.88
CA THR A 96 5.04 2.30 12.13
C THR A 96 5.49 0.85 11.91
N ARG A 97 5.26 0.32 10.70
CA ARG A 97 5.57 -1.05 10.28
C ARG A 97 4.88 -2.13 11.10
N VAL A 98 3.67 -1.83 11.57
CA VAL A 98 2.84 -2.76 12.34
C VAL A 98 1.41 -2.73 11.80
N CYS A 99 0.66 -3.81 12.02
CA CYS A 99 -0.78 -3.79 11.81
C CYS A 99 -1.42 -2.90 12.88
N ASP A 100 -2.21 -1.92 12.46
CA ASP A 100 -2.96 -1.02 13.33
C ASP A 100 -4.43 -1.03 12.88
N TRP A 101 -5.31 -0.43 13.68
CA TRP A 101 -6.72 -0.33 13.36
C TRP A 101 -6.93 0.37 12.01
N PHE A 102 -7.79 -0.19 11.16
CA PHE A 102 -7.96 0.28 9.78
C PHE A 102 -8.26 1.79 9.67
N PHE A 103 -9.06 2.33 10.60
CA PHE A 103 -9.42 3.75 10.66
C PHE A 103 -8.27 4.68 11.10
N LYS A 104 -7.14 4.15 11.58
CA LYS A 104 -5.93 4.93 11.90
C LYS A 104 -4.92 4.98 10.76
N VAL A 105 -5.13 4.19 9.71
CA VAL A 105 -4.15 4.02 8.64
C VAL A 105 -4.63 4.69 7.36
N ASP A 106 -3.83 5.63 6.86
CA ASP A 106 -4.01 6.23 5.54
C ASP A 106 -3.40 5.31 4.46
N CYS A 107 -4.13 4.23 4.15
CA CYS A 107 -3.67 3.20 3.22
C CYS A 107 -3.41 3.71 1.79
N PRO A 108 -4.29 4.53 1.16
CA PRO A 108 -4.06 5.03 -0.19
C PRO A 108 -2.72 5.79 -0.34
N ASN A 109 -2.26 6.45 0.73
CA ASN A 109 -0.98 7.15 0.74
C ASN A 109 0.18 6.33 1.33
N ALA A 110 0.00 5.04 1.62
CA ALA A 110 1.03 4.21 2.24
C ALA A 110 2.36 4.24 1.47
N ALA A 111 2.31 4.22 0.13
CA ALA A 111 3.50 4.27 -0.73
C ALA A 111 4.37 5.53 -0.52
N ALA A 112 3.80 6.64 -0.06
CA ALA A 112 4.56 7.85 0.27
C ALA A 112 5.52 7.65 1.46
N TYR A 113 5.27 6.62 2.29
CA TYR A 113 6.07 6.31 3.47
C TYR A 113 7.06 5.16 3.26
N TYR A 114 7.19 4.60 2.06
CA TYR A 114 8.14 3.51 1.78
C TYR A 114 9.60 3.88 2.05
N SER A 115 9.96 5.16 1.95
CA SER A 115 11.30 5.66 2.25
C SER A 115 11.68 5.48 3.72
N ILE A 116 10.71 5.27 4.62
CA ILE A 116 11.01 5.04 6.03
C ILE A 116 11.92 3.82 6.19
N ASN A 117 11.79 2.79 5.34
CA ASN A 117 12.62 1.57 5.37
C ASN A 117 14.14 1.83 5.28
N GLU A 118 14.58 3.04 4.91
CA GLU A 118 15.99 3.42 4.98
C GLU A 118 16.55 3.43 6.43
N ASP A 119 15.70 3.68 7.43
CA ASP A 119 16.10 3.70 8.85
C ASP A 119 16.60 2.31 9.34
N LEU A 120 16.10 1.22 8.75
CA LEU A 120 16.47 -0.16 9.06
C LEU A 120 17.96 -0.44 8.79
N TYR A 121 18.59 0.45 8.02
CA TYR A 121 19.99 0.36 7.63
C TYR A 121 20.85 1.44 8.26
N LYS A 122 20.35 2.17 9.25
CA LYS A 122 21.10 3.20 9.98
C LYS A 122 21.27 2.78 11.45
N ASP A 123 22.42 3.11 12.04
CA ASP A 123 22.64 3.01 13.48
C ASP A 123 22.03 4.22 14.22
N ASP A 124 22.12 4.23 15.54
CA ASP A 124 21.61 5.31 16.40
C ASP A 124 22.27 6.67 16.10
N ALA A 125 23.48 6.66 15.53
CA ALA A 125 24.18 7.87 15.08
C ALA A 125 23.80 8.27 13.64
N GLY A 126 22.85 7.57 13.01
CA GLY A 126 22.37 7.83 11.65
C GLY A 126 23.32 7.31 10.55
N ASN A 127 24.38 6.59 10.90
CA ASN A 127 25.32 6.05 9.93
C ASN A 127 24.82 4.72 9.38
N TYR A 128 25.10 4.45 8.10
CA TYR A 128 24.70 3.18 7.51
C TYR A 128 25.42 1.98 8.15
N ILE A 129 24.65 1.06 8.76
CA ILE A 129 25.18 -0.18 9.36
C ILE A 129 25.89 -1.02 8.30
N ALA A 130 27.12 -1.44 8.60
CA ALA A 130 27.96 -2.17 7.66
C ALA A 130 27.59 -3.66 7.63
N GLY A 131 26.84 -4.07 6.59
CA GLY A 131 26.55 -5.47 6.30
C GLY A 131 26.56 -5.73 4.78
N LYS A 132 27.54 -6.50 4.31
CA LYS A 132 27.83 -6.94 2.93
C LYS A 132 27.37 -6.01 1.77
N LYS A 133 28.35 -5.23 1.28
CA LYS A 133 28.41 -4.41 0.05
C LYS A 133 27.65 -3.08 0.07
N LYS A 134 28.19 -2.12 0.83
CA LYS A 134 27.88 -0.68 0.81
C LYS A 134 27.90 -0.04 -0.59
N ALA A 135 28.68 -0.56 -1.54
CA ALA A 135 28.78 0.01 -2.90
C ALA A 135 27.59 -0.39 -3.80
N SER A 136 27.26 -1.68 -3.89
CA SER A 136 26.24 -2.18 -4.82
C SER A 136 24.83 -1.68 -4.50
N PHE A 137 24.48 -1.64 -3.22
CA PHE A 137 23.18 -1.16 -2.77
C PHE A 137 23.03 0.35 -2.95
N LYS A 138 24.03 1.14 -2.53
CA LYS A 138 24.07 2.60 -2.69
C LYS A 138 24.02 2.99 -4.16
N ASP A 139 24.74 2.29 -5.04
CA ASP A 139 24.73 2.54 -6.47
C ASP A 139 23.43 2.12 -7.15
N ARG A 140 22.78 1.07 -6.68
CA ARG A 140 21.45 0.66 -7.17
C ARG A 140 20.37 1.65 -6.71
N TRP A 141 20.40 2.08 -5.44
CA TRP A 141 19.47 3.09 -4.92
C TRP A 141 19.68 4.49 -5.51
N ARG A 142 20.93 4.93 -5.66
CA ARG A 142 21.26 6.19 -6.36
C ARG A 142 20.76 6.19 -7.79
N ARG A 143 20.88 5.07 -8.51
CA ARG A 143 20.30 4.91 -9.86
C ARG A 143 18.78 4.92 -9.85
N HIS A 144 18.13 4.27 -8.87
CA HIS A 144 16.67 4.26 -8.77
C HIS A 144 16.09 5.63 -8.44
N SER A 145 16.65 6.33 -7.45
CA SER A 145 16.30 7.70 -7.08
C SER A 145 16.46 8.68 -8.25
N ASN A 146 17.56 8.58 -9.02
CA ASN A 146 17.74 9.35 -10.25
C ASN A 146 16.76 8.99 -11.38
N LYS A 147 16.34 7.72 -11.50
CA LYS A 147 15.33 7.28 -12.48
C LYS A 147 13.94 7.84 -12.16
N GLN A 148 13.55 7.87 -10.89
CA GLN A 148 12.29 8.47 -10.46
C GLN A 148 12.29 10.00 -10.64
N ARG A 149 13.41 10.68 -10.36
CA ARG A 149 13.60 12.11 -10.69
C ARG A 149 13.45 12.38 -12.19
N ARG A 150 14.07 11.57 -13.05
CA ARG A 150 13.93 11.69 -14.51
C ARG A 150 12.49 11.46 -14.97
N LYS A 151 11.78 10.46 -14.43
CA LYS A 151 10.36 10.24 -14.75
C LYS A 151 9.46 11.39 -14.27
N ARG A 152 9.78 12.02 -13.14
CA ARG A 152 9.07 13.22 -12.67
C ARG A 152 9.29 14.40 -13.61
N HIS A 153 10.53 14.61 -14.05
CA HIS A 153 10.86 15.62 -15.05
C HIS A 153 10.15 15.36 -16.38
N ASP A 154 10.18 14.12 -16.88
CA ASP A 154 9.54 13.71 -18.14
C ASP A 154 8.00 13.82 -18.09
N ARG A 155 7.40 13.50 -16.94
CA ARG A 155 5.97 13.72 -16.67
C ARG A 155 5.60 15.21 -16.60
N THR A 156 6.51 16.07 -16.14
CA THR A 156 6.32 17.53 -16.18
C THR A 156 6.49 18.08 -17.60
N THR A 157 7.38 17.49 -18.41
CA THR A 157 7.55 17.84 -19.83
C THR A 157 6.34 17.40 -20.68
N THR A 158 5.71 16.27 -20.36
CA THR A 158 4.57 15.72 -21.15
C THR A 158 3.25 16.50 -20.96
N THR A 159 3.11 17.34 -19.93
CA THR A 159 1.89 18.14 -19.71
C THR A 159 1.89 19.48 -20.47
N THR A 160 2.97 19.85 -21.16
CA THR A 160 3.04 21.11 -21.92
C THR A 160 3.42 20.87 -23.38
N THR A 161 2.55 20.24 -24.17
CA THR A 161 2.61 20.38 -25.64
C THR A 161 1.22 20.22 -26.26
N LEU A 162 0.32 21.16 -25.93
CA LEU A 162 -0.51 21.73 -26.99
C LEU A 162 0.27 22.93 -27.49
N SER A 163 0.78 22.85 -28.73
CA SER A 163 1.38 24.00 -29.41
C SER A 163 0.38 25.16 -29.45
N PRO A 164 0.86 26.39 -29.29
CA PRO A 164 0.72 27.31 -30.42
C PRO A 164 2.03 28.09 -30.71
N THR A 165 2.34 28.13 -32.01
CA THR A 165 2.97 29.20 -32.80
C THR A 165 4.22 29.94 -32.29
N THR A 166 5.24 29.86 -33.15
CA THR A 166 6.39 30.74 -33.43
C THR A 166 6.27 32.20 -32.97
N GLN A 167 7.43 32.81 -32.64
CA GLN A 167 7.71 34.19 -32.16
C GLN A 167 7.80 34.22 -30.62
N ASP A 168 8.92 34.49 -29.93
CA ASP A 168 10.02 35.40 -30.22
C ASP A 168 11.35 34.90 -29.62
N ILE A 169 12.42 35.15 -30.37
CA ILE A 169 13.80 35.21 -29.86
C ILE A 169 13.96 36.66 -29.37
N GLU A 170 14.08 36.87 -28.06
CA GLU A 170 14.84 38.01 -27.55
C GLU A 170 15.73 37.57 -26.40
N GLU A 171 17.02 37.68 -26.70
CA GLU A 171 18.17 37.67 -25.82
C GLU A 171 18.07 38.87 -24.88
N TYR A 172 17.95 38.62 -23.57
CA TYR A 172 18.15 39.63 -22.54
C TYR A 172 19.33 39.20 -21.67
N ASP A 173 20.50 39.68 -22.06
CA ASP A 173 21.68 39.83 -21.22
C ASP A 173 21.43 41.02 -20.28
N ASP A 174 21.53 40.81 -18.97
CA ASP A 174 22.01 41.87 -18.09
C ASP A 174 22.68 41.29 -16.84
N SER A 175 23.81 41.90 -16.54
CA SER A 175 24.79 41.56 -15.53
C SER A 175 24.44 42.17 -14.16
N ASP A 176 25.14 41.69 -13.14
CA ASP A 176 25.41 42.31 -11.84
C ASP A 176 24.28 42.42 -10.79
N LYS A 177 24.35 41.57 -9.76
CA LYS A 177 24.92 41.95 -8.44
C LYS A 177 25.20 40.75 -7.53
#